data_AF-A0A3D6BQS6-F1
#
_entry.id   AF-A0A3D6BQS6-F1
#
_cell.length_a   1.000
_cell.length_b   1.000
_cell.length_c   1.000
_cell.angle_alpha   90.00
_cell.angle_beta   90.00
_cell.angle_gamma   90.00
#
_symmetry.space_group_name_H-M   'P 1'
#
loop_
_entity.id
_entity.type
_entity.pdbx_description
1 polymer ?
#
loop_
_entity_poly.entity_id
_entity_poly.type
_entity_poly.pdbx_seq_one_letter_code
_entity_poly.pdbx_strand_id
1 'polypeptide(L)' 'WEGSKETIFKTANEVVTDFVYSSELFKKVRQMYLEERQ' A
#
# COMPACT_ATOMS: atom_id res chain seq x y z
N TRP A 1 3.79 10.63 -4.42
CA TRP A 1 2.35 10.78 -4.74
C TRP A 1 1.66 11.36 -3.52
N GLU A 2 0.79 12.34 -3.71
CA GLU A 2 0.01 12.95 -2.62
C GLU A 2 -1.40 12.37 -2.63
N GLY A 3 -1.68 11.50 -1.66
CA GLY A 3 -3.03 11.01 -1.41
C GLY A 3 -3.05 10.01 -0.27
N SER A 4 -4.24 9.49 0.05
CA SER A 4 -4.46 8.78 1.31
C SER A 4 -4.14 7.29 1.24
N LYS A 5 -3.79 6.68 2.39
CA LYS A 5 -3.52 5.24 2.50
C LYS A 5 -4.73 4.39 2.13
N GLU A 6 -5.94 4.87 2.41
CA GLU A 6 -7.20 4.19 2.08
C GLU A 6 -7.38 4.08 0.56
N THR A 7 -6.96 5.11 -0.17
CA THR A 7 -7.00 5.13 -1.63
C THR A 7 -5.96 4.17 -2.19
N ILE A 8 -4.74 4.17 -1.64
CA ILE A 8 -3.67 3.25 -2.06
C ILE A 8 -4.07 1.79 -1.84
N PHE A 9 -4.73 1.45 -0.73
CA PHE A 9 -5.13 0.07 -0.46
C PHE A 9 -6.26 -0.45 -1.35
N LYS A 10 -7.04 0.44 -1.98
CA LYS A 10 -8.24 0.08 -2.76
C LYS A 10 -8.13 0.41 -4.24
N THR A 11 -7.07 1.07 -4.68
CA THR A 11 -6.91 1.46 -6.08
C THR A 11 -6.61 0.26 -6.97
N ALA A 12 -7.21 0.23 -8.16
CA ALA A 12 -6.90 -0.75 -9.21
C ALA A 12 -5.78 -0.27 -10.15
N ASN A 13 -5.18 0.90 -9.89
CA ASN A 13 -4.08 1.41 -10.70
C ASN A 13 -2.78 0.68 -10.34
N GLU A 14 -2.37 -0.25 -11.20
CA GLU A 14 -1.17 -1.06 -11.04
C GLU A 14 0.10 -0.20 -10.99
N VAL A 15 0.21 0.83 -11.84
CA VAL A 15 1.38 1.74 -11.88
C VAL A 15 1.60 2.45 -10.55
N VAL A 16 0.52 2.94 -9.92
CA VAL A 16 0.59 3.61 -8.61
C VAL A 16 0.93 2.61 -7.51
N THR A 17 0.33 1.43 -7.57
CA THR A 17 0.57 0.33 -6.61
C THR A 17 2.03 -0.13 -6.66
N ASP A 18 2.56 -0.37 -7.86
CA ASP A 18 3.94 -0.81 -8.09
C ASP A 18 4.95 0.25 -7.68
N PHE A 19 4.67 1.53 -7.95
CA PHE A 19 5.53 2.61 -7.50
C PHE A 19 5.60 2.69 -5.97
N VAL A 20 4.45 2.67 -5.28
CA VAL A 20 4.38 2.79 -3.81
C VAL A 20 4.97 1.56 -3.12
N TYR A 21 4.66 0.36 -3.62
CA TYR A 21 5.15 -0.89 -3.06
C TYR A 21 6.45 -1.38 -3.73
N SER A 22 7.17 -0.51 -4.43
CA SER A 22 8.53 -0.81 -4.90
C SER A 22 9.53 -0.99 -3.76
N SER A 23 9.24 -0.41 -2.58
CA SER A 23 10.06 -0.50 -1.39
C SER A 23 9.62 -1.62 -0.44
N GLU A 24 10.58 -2.40 0.03
CA GLU A 24 10.37 -3.42 1.07
C GLU A 24 9.80 -2.87 2.38
N LEU A 25 10.11 -1.61 2.71
CA LEU A 25 9.54 -0.95 3.89
C LEU A 25 8.02 -0.80 3.75
N PHE A 26 7.54 -0.29 2.62
CA PHE A 26 6.10 -0.08 2.41
C PHE A 26 5.32 -1.39 2.28
N LYS A 27 5.93 -2.45 1.75
CA LYS A 27 5.35 -3.79 1.75
C LYS A 27 5.13 -4.30 3.18
N LYS A 28 6.14 -4.18 4.05
CA LYS A 28 6.03 -4.59 5.47
C LYS A 28 5.00 -3.78 6.24
N VAL A 29 4.96 -2.47 6.04
CA VAL A 29 3.93 -1.60 6.65
C VAL A 29 2.52 -2.07 6.24
N ARG A 30 2.28 -2.35 4.95
CA ARG A 30 1.01 -2.89 4.48
C ARG A 30 0.66 -4.22 5.16
N GLN A 31 1.62 -5.13 5.26
CA GLN A 31 1.41 -6.43 5.89
C GLN A 31 0.98 -6.28 7.35
N MET A 32 1.65 -5.45 8.14
CA MET A 32 1.26 -5.20 9.54
C MET A 32 -0.19 -4.70 9.66
N TYR A 33 -0.61 -3.77 8.78
CA TYR A 33 -2.00 -3.28 8.75
C TYR A 33 -3.03 -4.36 8.38
N LEU A 34 -2.65 -5.37 7.60
CA LEU A 34 -3.52 -6.48 7.23
C LEU A 34 -3.59 -7.53 8.35
N GLU A 35 -2.48 -7.76 9.04
CA GLU A 35 -2.37 -8.67 10.18
C GLU A 35 -3.11 -8.14 11.41
N GLU A 36 -3.05 -6.82 11.70
CA GLU A 36 -3.80 -6.18 12.80
C GLU A 36 -5.33 -6.23 12.60
N ARG A 37 -5.80 -6.51 11.38
CA ARG A 37 -7.22 -6.60 11.03
C ARG A 37 -7.77 -8.03 11.03
N GLN A 38 -6.93 -9.03 11.33
CA GLN A 38 -7.28 -10.44 11.52
C GLN A 38 -7.45 -10.73 13.02
#